data_AF-A0A956BP63-F1
#
_entry.id   AF-A0A956BP63-F1
#
_cell.length_a   1.000
_cell.length_b   1.000
_cell.length_c   1.000
_cell.angle_alpha   90.00
_cell.angle_beta   90.00
_cell.angle_gamma   90.00
#
_symmetry.space_group_name_H-M   'P 1'
#
loop_
_entity.id
_entity.type
_entity.pdbx_description
1 polymer ?
#
loop_
_entity_poly.entity_id
_entity_poly.type
_entity_poly.pdbx_seq_one_letter_code
_entity_poly.pdbx_strand_id
1 'polypeptide(L)'
;MAWLLPNVALPDPPEEEALRLAAADHLGVPTDRILAVELVRRSLDARHGRQRWLGVLKVDLEGVPRRDLPAGVRPWTERDDARYGLVDLAPTRRATWPAGTRAVVVGAGPAGLFAALYLAEAGMPVLLLERGQAVAERV
;
A
#
# COMPACT_ATOMS: atom_id res chain seq x y z
N MET A 1 6.81 15.17 -10.28
CA MET A 1 7.15 13.73 -10.26
C MET A 1 6.96 13.25 -8.83
N ALA A 2 6.39 12.06 -8.64
CA ALA A 2 6.17 11.52 -7.30
C ALA A 2 7.46 10.92 -6.70
N TRP A 3 7.64 11.10 -5.40
CA TRP A 3 8.75 10.58 -4.61
C TRP A 3 8.23 9.83 -3.40
N LEU A 4 8.94 8.75 -3.03
CA LEU A 4 8.73 8.03 -1.78
C LEU A 4 9.67 8.60 -0.72
N LEU A 5 9.10 9.07 0.39
CA LEU A 5 9.85 9.56 1.56
C LEU A 5 9.60 8.61 2.74
N PRO A 6 10.56 7.77 3.12
CA PRO A 6 10.39 6.85 4.24
C PRO A 6 10.83 7.50 5.57
N ASN A 7 10.28 6.99 6.68
CA ASN A 7 10.71 7.36 8.04
C ASN A 7 10.57 8.86 8.37
N VAL A 8 9.58 9.53 7.78
CA VAL A 8 9.26 10.93 8.11
C VAL A 8 8.63 10.96 9.49
N ALA A 9 9.09 11.83 10.39
CA ALA A 9 8.44 12.03 11.68
C ALA A 9 7.04 12.59 11.45
N LEU A 10 6.01 11.92 11.98
CA LEU A 10 4.64 12.34 11.75
C LEU A 10 4.24 13.45 12.72
N PRO A 11 3.62 14.53 12.22
CA PRO A 11 2.93 15.48 13.07
C PRO A 11 1.69 14.84 13.70
N ASP A 12 1.23 15.42 14.81
CA ASP A 12 0.03 14.98 15.52
C ASP A 12 -0.85 16.22 15.79
N PRO A 13 -1.99 16.38 15.08
CA PRO A 13 -2.55 15.46 14.08
C PRO A 13 -1.78 15.49 12.73
N PRO A 14 -1.85 14.41 11.93
CA PRO A 14 -1.20 14.32 10.62
C PRO A 14 -2.05 14.99 9.52
N GLU A 15 -2.31 16.29 9.69
CA GLU A 15 -3.05 17.09 8.71
C GLU A 15 -2.19 17.44 7.49
N GLU A 16 -2.83 17.68 6.34
CA GLU A 16 -2.15 17.86 5.06
C GLU A 16 -1.05 18.96 5.11
N GLU A 17 -1.34 20.11 5.70
CA GLU A 17 -0.38 21.22 5.81
C GLU A 17 0.83 20.83 6.67
N ALA A 18 0.61 20.14 7.79
CA ALA A 18 1.68 19.67 8.66
C ALA A 18 2.53 18.58 7.97
N LEU A 19 1.90 17.72 7.16
CA LEU A 19 2.59 16.72 6.34
C LEU A 19 3.43 17.37 5.23
N ARG A 20 2.94 18.45 4.60
CA ARG A 20 3.73 19.21 3.61
C ARG A 20 4.96 19.83 4.25
N LEU A 21 4.81 20.44 5.43
CA LEU A 21 5.94 21.00 6.18
C LEU A 21 6.96 19.91 6.55
N ALA A 22 6.50 18.77 7.06
CA ALA A 22 7.38 17.64 7.40
C ALA A 22 8.10 17.06 6.17
N ALA A 23 7.43 16.97 5.02
CA ALA A 23 8.03 16.52 3.77
C ALA A 23 9.09 17.50 3.26
N ALA A 24 8.81 18.81 3.31
CA ALA A 24 9.72 19.87 2.92
C ALA A 24 11.00 19.88 3.77
N ASP A 25 10.84 19.80 5.11
CA ASP A 25 11.95 19.70 6.06
C ASP A 25 12.78 18.44 5.81
N HIS A 26 12.12 17.29 5.63
CA HIS A 26 12.79 16.02 5.35
C HIS A 26 13.63 16.07 4.05
N LEU A 27 13.15 16.74 3.01
CA LEU A 27 13.85 16.89 1.73
C LEU A 27 14.85 18.05 1.70
N GLY A 28 14.82 18.95 2.69
CA GLY A 28 15.60 20.19 2.67
C GLY A 28 15.21 21.13 1.52
N VAL A 29 13.92 21.18 1.18
CA VAL A 29 13.38 22.02 0.10
C VAL A 29 12.35 23.00 0.65
N PRO A 30 12.12 24.15 -0.03
CA PRO A 30 11.00 25.02 0.27
C PRO A 30 9.64 24.30 0.14
N THR A 31 8.67 24.65 0.99
CA THR A 31 7.34 24.01 1.03
C THR A 31 6.54 24.22 -0.26
N ASP A 32 6.77 25.33 -0.98
CA ASP A 32 6.12 25.62 -2.26
C ASP A 32 6.48 24.63 -3.38
N ARG A 33 7.59 23.88 -3.23
CA ARG A 33 7.97 22.79 -4.12
C ARG A 33 7.09 21.54 -3.95
N ILE A 34 6.38 21.42 -2.83
CA ILE A 34 5.52 20.28 -2.51
C ILE A 34 4.14 20.50 -3.14
N LEU A 35 3.89 19.85 -4.27
CA LEU A 35 2.65 19.98 -5.03
C LEU A 35 1.51 19.16 -4.41
N ALA A 36 1.82 17.98 -3.88
CA ALA A 36 0.89 17.11 -3.16
C ALA A 36 1.63 16.23 -2.16
N VAL A 37 0.94 15.84 -1.08
CA VAL A 37 1.46 14.90 -0.08
C VAL A 37 0.36 13.92 0.33
N GLU A 38 0.71 12.65 0.42
CA GLU A 38 -0.18 11.58 0.87
C GLU A 38 0.55 10.69 1.87
N LEU A 39 -0.08 10.44 3.02
CA LEU A 39 0.41 9.50 4.02
C LEU A 39 0.01 8.08 3.63
N VAL A 40 0.95 7.32 3.04
CA VAL A 40 0.68 5.97 2.52
C VAL A 40 0.90 4.86 3.57
N ARG A 41 1.63 5.16 4.65
CA ARG A 41 1.81 4.24 5.78
C ARG A 41 2.13 4.99 7.06
N ARG A 42 1.46 4.63 8.15
CA ARG A 42 1.79 5.03 9.53
C ARG A 42 2.40 3.86 10.28
N SER A 43 3.45 4.12 11.06
CA SER A 43 4.13 3.11 11.90
C SER A 43 4.57 3.72 13.22
N LEU A 44 4.61 2.90 14.27
CA LEU A 44 5.07 3.30 15.60
C LEU A 44 6.49 2.77 15.80
N ASP A 45 7.46 3.65 15.98
CA ASP A 45 8.77 3.29 16.53
C ASP A 45 8.70 3.40 18.05
N ALA A 46 8.77 2.26 18.74
CA ALA A 46 8.73 2.17 20.20
C ALA A 46 10.07 1.71 20.80
N ARG A 47 11.17 1.79 20.02
CA ARG A 47 12.49 1.38 20.49
C ARG A 47 13.02 2.35 21.56
N HIS A 48 13.90 1.87 22.44
CA HIS A 48 14.58 2.67 23.46
C HIS A 48 13.64 3.48 24.39
N GLY A 49 12.42 2.99 24.62
CA GLY A 49 11.46 3.62 25.54
C GLY A 49 10.87 4.94 25.07
N ARG A 50 11.11 5.37 23.82
CA ARG A 50 10.46 6.55 23.22
C ARG A 50 9.57 6.08 22.09
N GLN A 51 8.29 6.45 22.18
CA GLN A 51 7.31 6.20 21.13
C GLN A 51 7.31 7.37 20.15
N ARG A 52 7.51 7.09 18.87
CA ARG A 52 7.48 8.07 17.78
C ARG A 52 6.66 7.52 16.62
N TRP A 53 5.72 8.31 16.12
CA TRP A 53 5.00 7.97 14.90
C TRP A 53 5.86 8.34 13.69
N LEU A 54 6.07 7.37 12.81
CA LEU A 54 6.81 7.50 11.55
C LEU A 54 5.90 7.21 10.37
N GLY A 55 6.06 8.01 9.32
CA GLY A 55 5.30 7.96 8.09
C GLY A 55 6.14 7.50 6.91
N VAL A 56 5.47 6.88 5.95
CA VAL A 56 5.93 6.87 4.56
C VAL A 56 5.00 7.81 3.79
N LEU A 57 5.58 8.78 3.10
CA LEU A 57 4.84 9.76 2.31
C LEU A 57 5.06 9.53 0.81
N LYS A 58 3.99 9.67 0.03
CA LYS A 58 4.05 9.91 -1.42
C LYS A 58 3.98 11.42 -1.62
N VAL A 59 4.98 11.97 -2.30
CA VAL A 59 5.12 13.43 -2.44
C VAL A 59 5.29 13.78 -3.91
N ASP A 60 4.38 14.57 -4.46
CA ASP A 60 4.59 15.19 -5.76
C ASP A 60 5.44 16.43 -5.58
N LEU A 61 6.63 16.42 -6.18
CA LEU A 61 7.59 17.51 -6.10
C LEU A 61 7.69 18.24 -7.44
N GLU A 62 7.79 19.57 -7.36
CA GLU A 62 8.20 20.42 -8.46
C GLU A 62 9.72 20.39 -8.66
N GLY A 63 10.13 19.79 -9.78
CA GLY A 63 11.54 19.59 -10.14
C GLY A 63 12.16 18.32 -9.51
N VAL A 64 13.48 18.25 -9.55
CA VAL A 64 14.26 17.12 -9.01
C VAL A 64 14.93 17.56 -7.70
N PRO A 65 14.86 16.76 -6.62
CA PRO A 65 15.57 17.04 -5.38
C PRO A 65 17.09 17.11 -5.60
N ARG A 66 17.80 17.73 -4.65
CA ARG A 66 19.27 17.79 -4.66
C ARG A 66 19.90 16.39 -4.62
N ARG A 67 21.18 16.28 -5.01
CA ARG A 67 21.92 15.00 -5.11
C ARG A 67 22.09 14.24 -3.78
N ASP A 68 21.95 14.91 -2.64
CA ASP A 68 22.14 14.33 -1.31
C ASP A 68 20.80 14.13 -0.60
N LEU A 69 20.04 13.14 -1.06
CA LEU A 69 18.75 12.80 -0.47
C LEU A 69 18.91 11.99 0.82
N PRO A 70 17.98 12.14 1.79
CA PRO A 70 17.93 11.27 2.96
C PRO A 70 17.83 9.78 2.56
N ALA A 71 18.33 8.91 3.44
CA ALA A 71 18.38 7.48 3.18
C ALA A 71 16.99 6.90 2.86
N GLY A 72 16.90 6.23 1.70
CA GLY A 72 15.67 5.57 1.24
C GLY A 72 14.71 6.46 0.47
N VAL A 73 14.94 7.78 0.41
CA VAL A 73 14.19 8.67 -0.48
C VAL A 73 14.54 8.35 -1.93
N ARG A 74 13.52 8.14 -2.76
CA ARG A 74 13.69 7.78 -4.18
C ARG A 74 12.45 8.12 -5.00
N PRO A 75 12.53 8.12 -6.34
CA PRO A 75 11.35 8.23 -7.17
C PRO A 75 10.31 7.15 -6.82
N TRP A 76 9.05 7.55 -6.84
CA TRP A 76 7.91 6.65 -6.70
C TRP A 76 7.78 5.76 -7.93
N THR A 77 7.37 4.51 -7.74
CA THR A 77 7.24 3.51 -8.82
C THR A 77 5.89 2.80 -8.76
N GLU A 78 5.50 2.12 -9.85
CA GLU A 78 4.28 1.28 -9.88
C GLU A 78 4.28 0.19 -8.79
N ARG A 79 5.48 -0.28 -8.38
CA ARG A 79 5.61 -1.24 -7.27
C ARG A 79 5.19 -0.64 -5.94
N ASP A 80 5.37 0.66 -5.76
CA ASP A 80 4.95 1.36 -4.55
C ASP A 80 3.44 1.57 -4.54
N ASP A 81 2.84 1.89 -5.68
CA ASP A 81 1.38 1.93 -5.77
C ASP A 81 0.79 0.56 -5.36
N ALA A 82 1.35 -0.55 -5.85
CA ALA A 82 0.89 -1.89 -5.48
C ALA A 82 1.15 -2.19 -3.99
N ARG A 83 2.31 -1.81 -3.47
CA ARG A 83 2.71 -2.06 -2.08
C ARG A 83 1.81 -1.33 -1.08
N TYR A 84 1.42 -0.11 -1.40
CA TYR A 84 0.63 0.74 -0.51
C TYR A 84 -0.86 0.77 -0.86
N GLY A 85 -1.31 -0.12 -1.74
CA GLY A 85 -2.73 -0.26 -2.09
C GLY A 85 -3.29 0.94 -2.84
N LEU A 86 -2.43 1.72 -3.50
CA LEU A 86 -2.80 2.81 -4.41
C LEU A 86 -3.04 2.34 -5.85
N VAL A 87 -2.80 1.05 -6.11
CA VAL A 87 -3.32 0.40 -7.31
C VAL A 87 -4.76 0.00 -7.06
N ASP A 88 -5.67 0.59 -7.84
CA ASP A 88 -6.94 -0.06 -8.13
C ASP A 88 -6.58 -1.40 -8.78
N LEU A 89 -6.78 -2.51 -8.07
CA LEU A 89 -6.64 -3.85 -8.63
C LEU A 89 -7.75 -3.98 -9.66
N ALA A 90 -7.51 -3.43 -10.84
CA ALA A 90 -8.48 -3.38 -11.92
C ALA A 90 -9.08 -4.78 -12.04
N PRO A 91 -10.42 -4.89 -12.10
CA PRO A 91 -11.09 -6.17 -12.02
C PRO A 91 -10.42 -7.13 -13.00
N THR A 92 -10.03 -8.30 -12.49
CA THR A 92 -9.34 -9.32 -13.29
C THR A 92 -10.15 -9.48 -14.57
N ARG A 93 -9.58 -9.15 -15.74
CA ARG A 93 -10.34 -9.19 -17.00
C ARG A 93 -10.96 -10.58 -17.11
N ARG A 94 -12.29 -10.62 -17.09
CA ARG A 94 -13.03 -11.88 -17.23
C ARG A 94 -12.61 -12.55 -18.52
N ALA A 95 -12.05 -13.74 -18.41
CA ALA A 95 -11.65 -14.57 -19.54
C ALA A 95 -12.70 -15.64 -19.80
N THR A 96 -12.72 -16.15 -21.03
CA THR A 96 -13.41 -17.41 -21.32
C THR A 96 -12.43 -18.54 -21.07
N TRP A 97 -12.80 -19.46 -20.19
CA TRP A 97 -12.01 -20.63 -19.87
C TRP A 97 -12.48 -21.81 -20.72
N PRO A 98 -11.58 -22.76 -21.08
CA PRO A 98 -11.98 -23.95 -21.81
C PRO A 98 -13.10 -24.70 -21.07
N ALA A 99 -14.05 -25.24 -21.84
CA ALA A 99 -15.18 -25.98 -21.26
C ALA A 99 -14.69 -27.12 -20.36
N GLY A 100 -15.31 -27.26 -19.18
CA GLY A 100 -14.92 -28.26 -18.19
C GLY A 100 -13.75 -27.88 -17.28
N THR A 101 -13.09 -26.74 -17.50
CA THR A 101 -12.03 -26.25 -16.60
C THR A 101 -12.63 -25.79 -15.27
N ARG A 102 -12.05 -26.25 -14.16
CA ARG A 102 -12.41 -25.82 -12.80
C ARG A 102 -11.16 -25.75 -11.95
N ALA A 103 -10.99 -24.65 -11.23
CA ALA A 103 -9.96 -24.54 -10.20
C ALA A 103 -10.45 -25.14 -8.88
N VAL A 104 -9.59 -25.87 -8.18
CA VAL A 104 -9.84 -26.35 -6.82
C VAL A 104 -8.90 -25.61 -5.87
N VAL A 105 -9.46 -24.89 -4.92
CA VAL A 105 -8.71 -24.19 -3.88
C VAL A 105 -8.94 -24.93 -2.55
N VAL A 106 -7.86 -25.32 -1.88
CA VAL A 106 -7.91 -26.05 -0.62
C VAL A 106 -7.43 -25.15 0.52
N GLY A 107 -8.31 -24.90 1.48
CA GLY A 107 -8.16 -23.98 2.60
C GLY A 107 -8.88 -22.67 2.36
N ALA A 108 -9.75 -22.26 3.29
CA ALA A 108 -10.44 -20.98 3.34
C ALA A 108 -9.78 -20.00 4.32
N GLY A 109 -8.45 -20.09 4.48
CA GLY A 109 -7.66 -19.02 5.07
C GLY A 109 -7.53 -17.82 4.12
N PRO A 110 -6.87 -16.72 4.52
CA PRO A 110 -6.78 -15.51 3.70
C PRO A 110 -6.26 -15.79 2.28
N ALA A 111 -5.17 -16.54 2.14
CA ALA A 111 -4.59 -16.85 0.83
C ALA A 111 -5.58 -17.62 -0.08
N GLY A 112 -6.31 -18.60 0.46
CA GLY A 112 -7.27 -19.38 -0.32
C GLY A 112 -8.51 -18.59 -0.70
N LEU A 113 -9.02 -17.74 0.21
CA LEU A 113 -10.13 -16.84 -0.07
C LEU A 113 -9.79 -15.84 -1.19
N PHE A 114 -8.62 -15.20 -1.12
CA PHE A 114 -8.18 -14.28 -2.19
C PHE A 114 -7.92 -15.01 -3.50
N ALA A 115 -7.34 -16.21 -3.49
CA ALA A 115 -7.16 -17.01 -4.70
C ALA A 115 -8.51 -17.36 -5.35
N ALA A 116 -9.48 -17.82 -4.55
CA ALA A 116 -10.82 -18.15 -5.03
C ALA A 116 -11.55 -16.93 -5.58
N LEU A 117 -11.43 -15.78 -4.90
CA LEU A 117 -12.00 -14.51 -5.34
C LEU A 117 -11.45 -14.09 -6.71
N TYR A 118 -10.13 -13.99 -6.86
CA TYR A 118 -9.52 -13.54 -8.11
C TYR A 118 -9.78 -14.49 -9.28
N LEU A 119 -9.83 -15.81 -9.04
CA LEU A 119 -10.21 -16.77 -10.06
C LEU A 119 -11.67 -16.60 -10.48
N ALA A 120 -12.59 -16.42 -9.51
CA ALA A 120 -14.00 -16.20 -9.79
C ALA A 120 -14.26 -14.88 -10.55
N GLU A 121 -13.57 -13.79 -10.18
CA GLU A 121 -13.62 -12.51 -10.88
C GLU A 121 -13.12 -12.62 -12.32
N ALA A 122 -12.04 -13.39 -12.54
CA ALA A 122 -11.54 -13.75 -13.87
C ALA A 122 -12.45 -14.70 -14.66
N GLY A 123 -13.59 -15.15 -14.09
CA GLY A 123 -14.56 -16.02 -14.74
C GLY A 123 -14.25 -17.52 -14.68
N MET A 124 -13.23 -17.94 -13.92
CA MET A 124 -12.92 -19.35 -13.71
C MET A 124 -13.94 -19.97 -12.73
N PRO A 125 -14.55 -21.11 -13.06
CA PRO A 125 -15.31 -21.87 -12.06
C PRO A 125 -14.38 -22.35 -10.94
N VAL A 126 -14.70 -22.03 -9.68
CA VAL A 126 -13.87 -22.39 -8.51
C VAL A 126 -14.65 -23.31 -7.56
N LEU A 127 -13.99 -24.36 -7.08
CA LEU A 127 -14.41 -25.15 -5.92
C LEU A 127 -13.47 -24.85 -4.75
N LEU A 128 -13.99 -24.21 -3.70
CA LEU A 128 -13.24 -23.95 -2.46
C LEU A 128 -13.59 -25.03 -1.42
N LEU A 129 -12.57 -25.68 -0.87
CA LEU A 129 -12.71 -26.71 0.15
C LEU A 129 -12.04 -26.26 1.45
N GLU A 130 -12.73 -26.37 2.58
CA GLU A 130 -12.19 -26.11 3.91
C GLU A 130 -12.57 -27.28 4.83
N ARG A 131 -11.64 -27.68 5.71
CA ARG A 131 -11.87 -28.78 6.67
C ARG A 131 -12.68 -28.31 7.89
N GLY A 132 -12.52 -27.04 8.26
CA GLY A 132 -13.20 -26.43 9.39
C GLY A 132 -14.69 -26.21 9.12
N GLN A 133 -15.44 -26.02 10.21
CA GLN A 133 -16.84 -25.61 10.15
C GLN A 133 -16.96 -24.16 9.66
N ALA A 134 -18.17 -23.77 9.27
CA ALA A 134 -18.49 -22.39 8.96
C ALA A 134 -18.12 -21.48 10.15
N VAL A 135 -17.65 -20.26 9.87
CA VAL A 135 -17.21 -19.31 10.91
C VAL A 135 -18.32 -19.05 11.93
N ALA A 136 -19.58 -18.97 11.48
CA ALA A 136 -20.74 -18.77 12.34
C ALA A 136 -20.97 -19.92 13.35
N GLU A 137 -20.51 -21.14 13.04
CA GLU A 137 -20.65 -22.32 13.89
C GLU A 137 -19.41 -22.56 14.78
N ARG A 138 -18.36 -21.75 14.61
CA ARG A 138 -17.06 -21.91 15.28
C ARG A 138 -16.95 -21.13 16.59
N VAL A 139 -17.94 -20.32 16.93
CA VAL A 139 -17.96 -19.41 18.09
C VAL A 139 -18.92 -19.89 19.16
#